data_AF-A0A812WKQ0-F1
#
_entry.id   AF-A0A812WKQ0-F1
#
_cell.length_a   1.000
_cell.length_b   1.000
_cell.length_c   1.000
_cell.angle_alpha   90.00
_cell.angle_beta   90.00
_cell.angle_gamma   90.00
#
_symmetry.space_group_name_H-M   'P 1'
#
loop_
_entity.id
_entity.type
_entity.pdbx_description
1 polymer ?
#
loop_
_entity_poly.entity_id
_entity_poly.type
_entity_poly.pdbx_seq_one_letter_code
_entity_poly.pdbx_strand_id
1 'polypeptide(L)'
;MAQGLSSVGATALVSAINSGLMRVGDRCFDLPKGLTTEVQVFALFTSFLFSTSLIAQSKSIAVLLLLALLDAGKALAMACISFAELVALYEAAENSEEPHDGQDDALRAGQSNCCGTINRKAFVRKKLDRVRAVLHKLRAFISSAEEMTAQQLREMHISSSDAQQYGHFARSLSLLVTVELFETAVPVIYPMMSMQDFIYCSSLLVGAFQLWFVVLVEHGDLSVAELLAVLQRSTFYPTLNEVVDAVVEVIPGASALTNMEGKMLLDRISVSLPYFRILAPLLQERAEYSRRARAHQIAEELDLDEAKRLLWQDALVELRDAFEKRRIDEHFIEIANLPLVLLDTEMLPKKGPSQSLLHFLAQEELSKVESNDQQRSKDRLSLRQCARVLTKIREKECERVAAIFQASDVRSSNGLSIKEARKCLTACGIVPQNDKEETDFEELLDEFDIDESGELELEEFLALVKFMTSRLRHRRRREQADIALKYGWQAEEFERIRESFMAANQQMDGRLREGEVSDVLTELRPDWPREDTKRILRELGIFSWHVPLAIDLYDFLHVLEFVDTRMRHWRVGSLLGLDKEAVDNFCTVWWSMKPTRDDTVAIDDLVDVIKQLPGFAKKLAKLQEVINE
;
A
#
# COMPACT_ATOMS: atom_id res chain seq x y z
N MET A 1 43.68 23.61 5.74
CA MET A 1 43.80 22.83 4.47
C MET A 1 44.06 21.33 4.66
N ALA A 2 44.54 20.83 5.82
CA ALA A 2 44.76 19.38 6.02
C ALA A 2 43.54 18.58 6.54
N GLN A 3 42.44 19.22 6.94
CA GLN A 3 41.22 18.53 7.43
C GLN A 3 40.11 18.36 6.37
N GLY A 4 40.24 18.97 5.19
CA GLY A 4 39.23 18.87 4.12
C GLY A 4 39.43 17.70 3.16
N LEU A 5 40.54 16.95 3.28
CA LEU A 5 40.90 15.88 2.35
C LEU A 5 40.54 14.47 2.83
N SER A 6 40.12 14.26 4.09
CA SER A 6 39.85 12.91 4.62
C SER A 6 38.40 12.45 4.47
N SER A 7 37.41 13.34 4.54
CA SER A 7 35.99 12.93 4.41
C SER A 7 35.60 12.65 2.96
N VAL A 8 36.07 13.47 2.01
CA VAL A 8 35.79 13.29 0.58
C VAL A 8 36.44 12.02 0.04
N GLY A 9 37.65 11.68 0.52
CA GLY A 9 38.33 10.43 0.16
C GLY A 9 37.60 9.18 0.67
N ALA A 10 37.07 9.22 1.90
CA ALA A 10 36.33 8.09 2.47
C ALA A 10 34.99 7.86 1.76
N THR A 11 34.23 8.93 1.46
CA THR A 11 32.94 8.81 0.77
C THR A 11 33.11 8.37 -0.69
N ALA A 12 34.15 8.86 -1.38
CA ALA A 12 34.46 8.44 -2.74
C ALA A 12 34.93 6.98 -2.81
N LEU A 13 35.72 6.52 -1.83
CA LEU A 13 36.16 5.13 -1.74
C LEU A 13 35.00 4.18 -1.43
N VAL A 14 34.11 4.55 -0.50
CA VAL A 14 32.91 3.77 -0.17
C VAL A 14 31.96 3.71 -1.38
N SER A 15 31.77 4.81 -2.09
CA SER A 15 30.93 4.85 -3.30
C SER A 15 31.53 4.03 -4.44
N ALA A 16 32.86 4.08 -4.64
CA ALA A 16 33.54 3.29 -5.67
C ALA A 16 33.53 1.78 -5.36
N ILE A 17 33.69 1.39 -4.09
CA ILE A 17 33.60 -0.01 -3.64
C ILE A 17 32.15 -0.51 -3.78
N ASN A 18 31.16 0.29 -3.38
CA ASN A 18 29.74 -0.07 -3.47
C ASN A 18 29.29 -0.22 -4.93
N SER A 19 29.73 0.69 -5.81
CA SER A 19 29.42 0.62 -7.25
C SER A 19 30.17 -0.53 -7.96
N GLY A 20 31.35 -0.92 -7.47
CA GLY A 20 32.09 -2.10 -7.94
C GLY A 20 31.44 -3.42 -7.52
N LEU A 21 31.01 -3.52 -6.27
CA LEU A 21 30.33 -4.71 -5.72
C LEU A 21 28.98 -4.98 -6.38
N MET A 22 28.16 -3.95 -6.60
CA MET A 22 26.86 -4.10 -7.28
C MET A 22 27.03 -4.54 -8.73
N ARG A 23 28.05 -4.02 -9.44
CA ARG A 23 28.31 -4.39 -10.84
C ARG A 23 28.90 -5.79 -11.02
N VAL A 24 29.52 -6.36 -9.99
CA VAL A 24 30.10 -7.71 -10.01
C VAL A 24 29.10 -8.75 -9.49
N GLY A 25 28.30 -8.42 -8.47
CA GLY A 25 27.23 -9.25 -7.94
C GLY A 25 26.13 -9.52 -8.98
N ASP A 26 25.66 -8.48 -9.67
CA ASP A 26 24.57 -8.58 -10.65
C ASP A 26 24.94 -9.35 -11.92
N ARG A 27 26.24 -9.58 -12.18
CA ARG A 27 26.70 -10.19 -13.43
C ARG A 27 27.20 -11.63 -13.32
N CYS A 28 27.40 -12.18 -12.12
CA CYS A 28 28.15 -13.44 -12.05
C CYS A 28 27.64 -14.56 -11.12
N PHE A 29 26.93 -14.34 -10.00
CA PHE A 29 26.75 -15.43 -9.04
C PHE A 29 25.43 -15.36 -8.25
N ASP A 30 24.53 -16.32 -8.47
CA ASP A 30 23.44 -16.68 -7.54
C ASP A 30 24.07 -17.09 -6.18
N LEU A 31 24.00 -16.22 -5.17
CA LEU A 31 24.87 -16.33 -4.00
C LEU A 31 24.22 -17.03 -2.77
N PRO A 32 24.94 -17.96 -2.10
CA PRO A 32 24.44 -18.78 -1.00
C PRO A 32 24.57 -18.12 0.39
N LYS A 33 23.84 -18.68 1.38
CA LYS A 33 23.70 -18.25 2.79
C LYS A 33 24.99 -17.97 3.59
N GLY A 34 26.18 -18.34 3.09
CA GLY A 34 27.44 -17.94 3.70
C GLY A 34 27.75 -16.45 3.54
N LEU A 35 27.29 -15.84 2.43
CA LEU A 35 27.58 -14.45 2.10
C LEU A 35 26.80 -13.46 2.99
N THR A 36 25.62 -13.84 3.50
CA THR A 36 24.86 -13.01 4.45
C THR A 36 25.65 -12.78 5.74
N THR A 37 26.37 -13.79 6.22
CA THR A 37 27.27 -13.67 7.38
C THR A 37 28.44 -12.72 7.10
N GLU A 38 29.03 -12.76 5.90
CA GLU A 38 30.13 -11.86 5.53
C GLU A 38 29.66 -10.41 5.37
N VAL A 39 28.47 -10.19 4.81
CA VAL A 39 27.83 -8.86 4.71
C VAL A 39 27.49 -8.31 6.10
N GLN A 40 27.04 -9.16 7.03
CA GLN A 40 26.80 -8.77 8.42
C GLN A 40 28.10 -8.40 9.16
N VAL A 41 29.18 -9.16 8.96
CA VAL A 41 30.51 -8.82 9.50
C VAL A 41 31.03 -7.50 8.91
N PHE A 42 30.79 -7.24 7.63
CA PHE A 42 31.17 -6.01 6.96
C PHE A 42 30.40 -4.78 7.49
N ALA A 43 29.08 -4.90 7.67
CA ALA A 43 28.23 -3.87 8.29
C ALA A 43 28.66 -3.56 9.73
N LEU A 44 29.09 -4.58 10.47
CA LEU A 44 29.61 -4.45 11.83
C LEU A 44 30.96 -3.72 11.85
N PHE A 45 31.86 -4.04 10.91
CA PHE A 45 33.13 -3.35 10.76
C PHE A 45 32.93 -1.87 10.41
N THR A 46 31.98 -1.56 9.53
CA THR A 46 31.64 -0.16 9.19
C THR A 46 31.00 0.58 10.37
N SER A 47 30.13 -0.06 11.15
CA SER A 47 29.61 0.53 12.39
C SER A 47 30.72 0.81 13.40
N PHE A 48 31.72 -0.07 13.53
CA PHE A 48 32.84 0.12 14.45
C PHE A 48 33.76 1.27 14.01
N LEU A 49 33.98 1.41 12.69
CA LEU A 49 34.71 2.55 12.11
C LEU A 49 33.96 3.87 12.32
N PHE A 50 32.63 3.84 12.30
CA PHE A 50 31.81 5.02 12.57
C PHE A 50 31.81 5.40 14.07
N SER A 51 31.69 4.42 14.96
CA SER A 51 31.82 4.62 16.42
C SER A 51 33.20 5.17 16.78
N THR A 52 34.28 4.62 16.24
CA THR A 52 35.66 5.10 16.49
C THR A 52 35.90 6.52 15.95
N SER A 53 35.28 6.87 14.82
CA SER A 53 35.27 8.25 14.29
C SER A 53 34.54 9.22 15.24
N LEU A 54 33.39 8.83 15.79
CA LEU A 54 32.63 9.63 16.76
C LEU A 54 33.37 9.76 18.10
N ILE A 55 34.01 8.68 18.58
CA ILE A 55 34.88 8.66 19.75
C ILE A 55 36.01 9.67 19.57
N ALA A 56 36.66 9.70 18.40
CA ALA A 56 37.74 10.65 18.09
C ALA A 56 37.31 12.12 18.06
N GLN A 57 36.01 12.40 17.87
CA GLN A 57 35.45 13.76 17.84
C GLN A 57 34.86 14.21 19.18
N SER A 58 34.57 13.28 20.09
CA SER A 58 33.93 13.61 21.37
C SER A 58 34.93 14.19 22.38
N LYS A 59 34.57 15.32 23.01
CA LYS A 59 35.41 16.01 24.02
C LYS A 59 35.10 15.59 25.46
N SER A 60 34.07 14.79 25.67
CA SER A 60 33.57 14.39 26.99
C SER A 60 33.95 12.94 27.31
N ILE A 61 34.67 12.73 28.40
CA ILE A 61 35.07 11.41 28.91
C ILE A 61 33.84 10.54 29.24
N ALA A 62 32.74 11.15 29.68
CA ALA A 62 31.51 10.42 29.96
C ALA A 62 30.87 9.86 28.68
N VAL A 63 30.89 10.63 27.57
CA VAL A 63 30.40 10.18 26.26
C VAL A 63 31.29 9.09 25.68
N LEU A 64 32.61 9.20 25.85
CA LEU A 64 33.59 8.16 25.47
C LEU A 64 33.33 6.84 26.20
N LEU A 65 33.13 6.89 27.53
CA LEU A 65 32.83 5.69 28.33
C LEU A 65 31.49 5.07 27.95
N LEU A 66 30.48 5.89 27.65
CA LEU A 66 29.16 5.42 27.24
C LEU A 66 29.20 4.74 25.87
N LEU A 67 29.90 5.33 24.90
CA LEU A 67 30.11 4.74 23.56
C LEU A 67 30.90 3.43 23.65
N ALA A 68 31.95 3.38 24.47
CA ALA A 68 32.72 2.15 24.69
C ALA A 68 31.89 1.03 25.36
N LEU A 69 31.02 1.37 26.31
CA LEU A 69 30.07 0.42 26.92
C LEU A 69 29.04 -0.07 25.90
N LEU A 70 28.60 0.79 24.98
CA LEU A 70 27.67 0.44 23.91
C LEU A 70 28.29 -0.49 22.87
N ASP A 71 29.51 -0.21 22.44
CA ASP A 71 30.25 -1.08 21.52
C ASP A 71 30.56 -2.44 22.18
N ALA A 72 30.89 -2.46 23.48
CA ALA A 72 31.04 -3.71 24.24
C ALA A 72 29.72 -4.48 24.36
N GLY A 73 28.59 -3.78 24.56
CA GLY A 73 27.26 -4.38 24.60
C GLY A 73 26.84 -4.99 23.26
N LYS A 74 27.08 -4.29 22.15
CA LYS A 74 26.85 -4.79 20.78
C LYS A 74 27.69 -6.02 20.49
N ALA A 75 28.98 -5.98 20.82
CA ALA A 75 29.88 -7.12 20.65
C ALA A 75 29.42 -8.34 21.45
N LEU A 76 28.95 -8.15 22.69
CA LEU A 76 28.43 -9.22 23.53
C LEU A 76 27.13 -9.82 22.99
N ALA A 77 26.19 -9.00 22.54
CA ALA A 77 24.93 -9.44 21.94
C ALA A 77 25.18 -10.29 20.69
N MET A 78 26.07 -9.83 19.81
CA MET A 78 26.45 -10.56 18.60
C MET A 78 27.19 -11.87 18.93
N ALA A 79 28.11 -11.86 19.90
CA ALA A 79 28.74 -13.10 20.37
C ALA A 79 27.71 -14.12 20.89
N CYS A 80 26.66 -13.65 21.56
CA CYS A 80 25.56 -14.53 22.00
C CYS A 80 24.72 -15.07 20.83
N ILE A 81 24.50 -14.27 19.78
CA ILE A 81 23.77 -14.69 18.56
C ILE A 81 24.60 -15.72 17.80
N SER A 82 25.88 -15.44 17.51
CA SER A 82 26.78 -16.36 16.83
C SER A 82 26.96 -17.66 17.62
N PHE A 83 27.00 -17.60 18.97
CA PHE A 83 27.03 -18.80 19.80
C PHE A 83 25.73 -19.61 19.71
N ALA A 84 24.58 -18.94 19.64
CA ALA A 84 23.29 -19.62 19.47
C ALA A 84 23.14 -20.29 18.09
N GLU A 85 23.62 -19.65 17.02
CA GLU A 85 23.68 -20.23 15.68
C GLU A 85 24.65 -21.40 15.61
N LEU A 86 25.81 -21.30 16.27
CA LEU A 86 26.79 -22.37 16.33
C LEU A 86 26.27 -23.59 17.10
N VAL A 87 25.51 -23.36 18.18
CA VAL A 87 24.78 -24.42 18.90
C VAL A 87 23.71 -25.05 17.99
N ALA A 88 22.95 -24.24 17.25
CA ALA A 88 21.93 -24.76 16.33
C ALA A 88 22.53 -25.59 15.17
N LEU A 89 23.70 -25.20 14.66
CA LEU A 89 24.43 -25.97 13.66
C LEU A 89 25.02 -27.26 14.24
N TYR A 90 25.52 -27.23 15.48
CA TYR A 90 26.01 -28.42 16.17
C TYR A 90 24.87 -29.41 16.43
N GLU A 91 23.71 -28.94 16.89
CA GLU A 91 22.50 -29.76 17.06
C GLU A 91 21.99 -30.31 15.72
N ALA A 92 22.08 -29.56 14.62
CA ALA A 92 21.73 -30.05 13.29
C ALA A 92 22.72 -31.12 12.77
N ALA A 93 24.00 -30.98 13.07
CA ALA A 93 25.03 -31.94 12.70
C ALA A 93 24.92 -33.24 13.51
N GLU A 94 24.66 -33.15 14.82
CA GLU A 94 24.45 -34.30 15.71
C GLU A 94 23.17 -35.07 15.35
N ASN A 95 22.15 -34.40 14.82
CA ASN A 95 20.94 -35.03 14.27
C ASN A 95 21.11 -35.57 12.83
N SER A 96 22.26 -35.31 12.17
CA SER A 96 22.53 -35.78 10.80
C SER A 96 23.41 -37.04 10.73
N GLU A 97 23.97 -37.46 11.87
CA GLU A 97 24.67 -38.75 11.97
C GLU A 97 23.70 -39.85 12.43
N GLU A 98 22.84 -40.33 11.52
CA GLU A 98 22.33 -41.69 11.64
C GLU A 98 23.27 -42.65 10.90
N PRO A 99 23.69 -43.77 11.54
CA PRO A 99 24.55 -44.75 10.91
C PRO A 99 23.74 -45.55 9.89
N HIS A 100 24.15 -45.48 8.63
CA HIS A 100 23.73 -46.41 7.61
C HIS A 100 24.35 -47.78 7.91
N ASP A 101 23.59 -48.68 8.53
CA ASP A 101 23.76 -50.12 8.33
C ASP A 101 22.52 -50.92 8.73
N GLY A 102 22.03 -51.73 7.78
CA GLY A 102 21.51 -53.08 8.03
C GLY A 102 20.14 -53.27 8.71
N GLN A 103 19.12 -53.44 7.87
CA GLN A 103 18.32 -54.69 7.77
C GLN A 103 17.38 -55.13 8.92
N ASP A 104 16.09 -55.24 8.53
CA ASP A 104 14.99 -56.12 8.99
C ASP A 104 14.32 -55.98 10.38
N ASP A 105 12.99 -56.18 10.31
CA ASP A 105 12.00 -56.63 11.33
C ASP A 105 11.23 -55.61 12.22
N ALA A 106 9.99 -55.37 11.76
CA ALA A 106 8.69 -55.55 12.44
C ALA A 106 8.44 -55.18 13.93
N LEU A 107 7.36 -54.40 14.12
CA LEU A 107 6.34 -54.49 15.20
C LEU A 107 6.77 -54.29 16.67
N ARG A 108 6.47 -53.10 17.22
CA ARG A 108 5.46 -52.81 18.29
C ARG A 108 5.83 -51.65 19.23
N ALA A 109 4.76 -50.97 19.64
CA ALA A 109 4.53 -50.29 20.92
C ALA A 109 5.29 -48.99 21.20
N GLY A 110 4.51 -47.96 21.53
CA GLY A 110 4.98 -46.61 21.76
C GLY A 110 5.31 -46.30 23.21
N GLN A 111 5.80 -45.08 23.41
CA GLN A 111 5.53 -44.24 24.57
C GLN A 111 6.23 -42.89 24.37
N SER A 112 5.48 -41.82 24.61
CA SER A 112 5.92 -40.59 25.30
C SER A 112 7.21 -39.91 24.79
N ASN A 113 7.04 -38.83 24.03
CA ASN A 113 7.99 -37.71 24.03
C ASN A 113 7.27 -36.36 23.84
N CYS A 114 6.46 -35.97 24.84
CA CYS A 114 5.86 -34.62 24.95
C CYS A 114 6.65 -33.68 25.88
N CYS A 115 7.95 -33.91 26.11
CA CYS A 115 8.73 -33.15 27.09
C CYS A 115 9.52 -31.95 26.50
N GLY A 116 9.57 -31.77 25.18
CA GLY A 116 10.35 -30.69 24.54
C GLY A 116 9.66 -29.32 24.49
N THR A 117 8.33 -29.29 24.36
CA THR A 117 7.56 -28.04 24.14
C THR A 117 7.36 -27.20 25.38
N ILE A 118 7.38 -27.81 26.58
CA ILE A 118 7.21 -27.08 27.85
C ILE A 118 8.45 -26.22 28.16
N ASN A 119 9.65 -26.63 27.73
CA ASN A 119 10.89 -25.91 28.03
C ASN A 119 11.12 -24.70 27.10
N ARG A 120 10.67 -24.75 25.83
CA ARG A 120 10.73 -23.60 24.91
C ARG A 120 9.88 -22.42 25.37
N LYS A 121 8.65 -22.67 25.86
CA LYS A 121 7.77 -21.59 26.38
C LYS A 121 8.35 -20.93 27.62
N ALA A 122 8.93 -21.70 28.55
CA ALA A 122 9.56 -21.17 29.75
C ALA A 122 10.82 -20.34 29.42
N PHE A 123 11.61 -20.78 28.43
CA PHE A 123 12.80 -20.08 27.98
C PHE A 123 12.49 -18.76 27.27
N VAL A 124 11.51 -18.75 26.36
CA VAL A 124 11.03 -17.52 25.68
C VAL A 124 10.45 -16.53 26.69
N ARG A 125 9.63 -17.00 27.65
CA ARG A 125 9.08 -16.16 28.72
C ARG A 125 10.19 -15.52 29.57
N LYS A 126 11.22 -16.29 29.94
CA LYS A 126 12.39 -15.79 30.69
C LYS A 126 13.22 -14.75 29.90
N LYS A 127 13.34 -14.89 28.57
CA LYS A 127 13.97 -13.87 27.72
C LYS A 127 13.13 -12.60 27.62
N LEU A 128 11.82 -12.73 27.39
CA LEU A 128 10.88 -11.61 27.38
C LEU A 128 10.86 -10.84 28.71
N ASP A 129 10.91 -11.53 29.84
CA ASP A 129 10.94 -10.89 31.15
C ASP A 129 12.26 -10.11 31.38
N ARG A 130 13.39 -10.58 30.84
CA ARG A 130 14.65 -9.83 30.86
C ARG A 130 14.62 -8.60 29.97
N VAL A 131 14.06 -8.71 28.76
CA VAL A 131 13.88 -7.55 27.85
C VAL A 131 12.96 -6.51 28.49
N ARG A 132 11.84 -6.92 29.08
CA ARG A 132 10.94 -6.03 29.83
C ARG A 132 11.64 -5.37 31.02
N ALA A 133 12.46 -6.11 31.77
CA ALA A 133 13.21 -5.54 32.89
C ALA A 133 14.23 -4.49 32.42
N VAL A 134 14.89 -4.69 31.28
CA VAL A 134 15.81 -3.71 30.68
C VAL A 134 15.04 -2.49 30.21
N LEU A 135 13.93 -2.66 29.46
CA LEU A 135 13.07 -1.57 29.02
C LEU A 135 12.51 -0.75 30.19
N HIS A 136 12.09 -1.40 31.27
CA HIS A 136 11.59 -0.73 32.46
C HIS A 136 12.69 0.08 33.16
N LYS A 137 13.92 -0.44 33.24
CA LYS A 137 15.07 0.30 33.78
C LYS A 137 15.46 1.48 32.88
N LEU A 138 15.40 1.29 31.56
CA LEU A 138 15.69 2.33 30.59
C LEU A 138 14.64 3.46 30.66
N ARG A 139 13.36 3.09 30.75
CA ARG A 139 12.25 4.04 30.91
C ARG A 139 12.34 4.77 32.24
N ALA A 140 12.64 4.08 33.35
CA ALA A 140 12.86 4.72 34.65
C ALA A 140 14.05 5.68 34.62
N PHE A 141 15.12 5.35 33.89
CA PHE A 141 16.26 6.24 33.70
C PHE A 141 15.90 7.47 32.85
N ILE A 142 15.15 7.29 31.75
CA ILE A 142 14.69 8.39 30.89
C ILE A 142 13.74 9.32 31.66
N SER A 143 12.73 8.77 32.35
CA SER A 143 11.82 9.57 33.17
C SER A 143 12.55 10.27 34.31
N SER A 144 13.53 9.62 34.95
CA SER A 144 14.38 10.27 35.94
C SER A 144 15.23 11.39 35.33
N ALA A 145 15.67 11.28 34.08
CA ALA A 145 16.44 12.30 33.39
C ALA A 145 15.56 13.47 32.91
N GLU A 146 14.29 13.20 32.56
CA GLU A 146 13.29 14.21 32.20
C GLU A 146 12.80 15.00 33.42
N GLU A 147 12.77 14.38 34.60
CA GLU A 147 12.42 15.03 35.88
C GLU A 147 13.59 15.81 36.50
N MET A 148 14.81 15.70 35.97
CA MET A 148 15.95 16.47 36.46
C MET A 148 15.79 17.96 36.16
N THR A 149 15.80 18.76 37.22
CA THR A 149 15.69 20.22 37.10
C THR A 149 16.90 20.80 36.37
N ALA A 150 16.71 21.94 35.69
CA ALA A 150 17.78 22.65 34.96
C ALA A 150 18.99 23.06 35.84
N GLN A 151 18.88 22.96 37.17
CA GLN A 151 19.96 23.16 38.12
C GLN A 151 20.82 21.90 38.32
N GLN A 152 20.20 20.71 38.34
CA GLN A 152 20.91 19.42 38.43
C GLN A 152 21.68 19.08 37.15
N LEU A 153 21.12 19.41 35.98
CA LEU A 153 21.82 19.28 34.69
C LEU A 153 23.06 20.19 34.61
N ARG A 154 23.02 21.37 35.25
CA ARG A 154 24.17 22.30 35.35
C ARG A 154 25.26 21.78 36.28
N GLU A 155 24.89 21.18 37.41
CA GLU A 155 25.85 20.55 38.33
C GLU A 155 26.56 19.33 37.69
N MET A 156 25.90 18.66 36.75
CA MET A 156 26.49 17.58 35.95
C MET A 156 27.27 18.05 34.72
N HIS A 157 27.40 19.36 34.48
CA HIS A 157 28.04 19.94 33.30
C HIS A 157 27.48 19.46 31.95
N ILE A 158 26.20 19.09 31.88
CA ILE A 158 25.55 18.68 30.64
C ILE A 158 24.95 19.93 29.99
N SER A 159 25.35 20.26 28.76
CA SER A 159 24.81 21.41 28.05
C SER A 159 23.37 21.15 27.57
N SER A 160 22.58 22.19 27.33
CA SER A 160 21.23 22.04 26.77
C SER A 160 21.23 21.38 25.38
N SER A 161 22.32 21.55 24.63
CA SER A 161 22.55 20.85 23.36
C SER A 161 22.71 19.34 23.57
N ASP A 162 23.42 18.93 24.61
CA ASP A 162 23.61 17.52 24.93
C ASP A 162 22.28 16.88 25.37
N ALA A 163 21.45 17.59 26.14
CA ALA A 163 20.11 17.12 26.52
C ALA A 163 19.19 16.92 25.30
N GLN A 164 19.24 17.83 24.33
CA GLN A 164 18.50 17.68 23.06
C GLN A 164 19.03 16.48 22.24
N GLN A 165 20.35 16.28 22.22
CA GLN A 165 20.97 15.11 21.58
C GLN A 165 20.59 13.80 22.29
N TYR A 166 20.48 13.79 23.62
CA TYR A 166 19.96 12.65 24.38
C TYR A 166 18.49 12.34 24.02
N GLY A 167 17.67 13.37 23.79
CA GLY A 167 16.29 13.19 23.31
C GLY A 167 16.23 12.57 21.90
N HIS A 168 17.05 13.07 20.97
CA HIS A 168 17.16 12.46 19.63
C HIS A 168 17.71 11.03 19.69
N PHE A 169 18.72 10.79 20.53
CA PHE A 169 19.31 9.48 20.73
C PHE A 169 18.33 8.47 21.34
N ALA A 170 17.54 8.87 22.33
CA ALA A 170 16.50 8.03 22.92
C ALA A 170 15.44 7.61 21.88
N ARG A 171 15.05 8.53 20.99
CA ARG A 171 14.15 8.22 19.86
C ARG A 171 14.78 7.23 18.88
N SER A 172 16.05 7.44 18.50
CA SER A 172 16.78 6.52 17.62
C SER A 172 16.97 5.14 18.25
N LEU A 173 17.19 5.07 19.56
CA LEU A 173 17.32 3.81 20.29
C LEU A 173 15.98 3.08 20.40
N SER A 174 14.87 3.80 20.61
CA SER A 174 13.52 3.23 20.59
C SER A 174 13.20 2.61 19.22
N LEU A 175 13.54 3.32 18.14
CA LEU A 175 13.42 2.83 16.76
C LEU A 175 14.26 1.57 16.52
N LEU A 176 15.52 1.57 16.97
CA LEU A 176 16.41 0.42 16.83
C LEU A 176 15.93 -0.80 17.62
N VAL A 177 15.49 -0.61 18.87
CA VAL A 177 14.91 -1.68 19.69
C VAL A 177 13.63 -2.22 19.07
N THR A 178 12.83 -1.36 18.45
CA THR A 178 11.62 -1.77 17.72
C THR A 178 12.00 -2.63 16.52
N VAL A 179 12.94 -2.21 15.69
CA VAL A 179 13.44 -2.97 14.53
C VAL A 179 13.99 -4.33 14.95
N GLU A 180 14.81 -4.40 16.01
CA GLU A 180 15.32 -5.68 16.51
C GLU A 180 14.22 -6.57 17.12
N LEU A 181 13.19 -5.98 17.75
CA LEU A 181 12.01 -6.72 18.21
C LEU A 181 11.22 -7.29 17.03
N PHE A 182 11.14 -6.59 15.90
CA PHE A 182 10.56 -7.13 14.67
C PHE A 182 11.36 -8.29 14.13
N GLU A 183 12.67 -8.11 14.03
CA GLU A 183 13.57 -9.10 13.48
C GLU A 183 13.63 -10.38 14.33
N THR A 184 13.41 -10.27 15.66
CA THR A 184 13.30 -11.42 16.56
C THR A 184 11.89 -11.98 16.72
N ALA A 185 10.84 -11.17 16.55
CA ALA A 185 9.46 -11.62 16.63
C ALA A 185 9.02 -12.31 15.34
N VAL A 186 9.47 -11.85 14.17
CA VAL A 186 9.09 -12.41 12.85
C VAL A 186 9.41 -13.92 12.77
N PRO A 187 10.61 -14.41 13.15
CA PRO A 187 10.91 -15.85 13.13
C PRO A 187 10.19 -16.69 14.21
N VAL A 188 9.59 -16.05 15.22
CA VAL A 188 8.80 -16.71 16.28
C VAL A 188 7.31 -16.72 15.95
N ILE A 189 6.84 -15.67 15.26
CA ILE A 189 5.48 -15.54 14.75
C ILE A 189 5.29 -16.44 13.53
N TYR A 190 6.30 -16.56 12.67
CA TYR A 190 6.27 -17.37 11.43
C TYR A 190 5.87 -18.85 11.65
N PRO A 191 6.35 -19.57 12.69
CA PRO A 191 5.88 -20.91 13.03
C PRO A 191 4.58 -20.95 13.84
N MET A 192 4.16 -19.83 14.44
CA MET A 192 2.87 -19.73 15.14
C MET A 192 1.70 -19.44 14.19
N MET A 193 1.97 -18.82 13.04
CA MET A 193 1.00 -18.60 11.96
C MET A 193 0.64 -19.88 11.19
N SER A 194 1.41 -20.97 11.35
CA SER A 194 1.13 -22.27 10.72
C SER A 194 0.22 -23.19 11.56
N MET A 195 -0.43 -22.70 12.62
CA MET A 195 -1.40 -23.47 13.39
C MET A 195 -2.78 -22.79 13.37
N GLN A 196 -3.75 -23.54 12.85
CA GLN A 196 -5.18 -23.27 12.67
C GLN A 196 -5.80 -22.29 13.68
N ASP A 197 -6.30 -21.14 13.18
CA ASP A 197 -7.61 -20.54 13.51
C ASP A 197 -7.83 -19.23 12.72
N PHE A 198 -8.88 -19.21 11.89
CA PHE A 198 -9.32 -18.11 10.99
C PHE A 198 -9.58 -16.77 11.70
N ILE A 199 -9.82 -16.77 13.01
CA ILE A 199 -10.07 -15.56 13.82
C ILE A 199 -8.76 -14.81 14.15
N TYR A 200 -7.60 -15.46 14.08
CA TYR A 200 -6.33 -14.84 14.45
C TYR A 200 -5.61 -14.13 13.28
N CYS A 201 -5.84 -14.51 12.02
CA CYS A 201 -5.15 -13.89 10.87
C CYS A 201 -5.64 -12.47 10.56
N SER A 202 -6.94 -12.21 10.65
CA SER A 202 -7.49 -10.84 10.59
C SER A 202 -6.97 -9.98 11.75
N SER A 203 -6.82 -10.59 12.95
CA SER A 203 -6.24 -9.93 14.13
C SER A 203 -4.75 -9.58 13.98
N LEU A 204 -4.01 -10.28 13.11
CA LEU A 204 -2.59 -10.09 12.83
C LEU A 204 -2.32 -9.00 11.78
N LEU A 205 -3.15 -8.91 10.74
CA LEU A 205 -3.16 -7.75 9.82
C LEU A 205 -3.64 -6.49 10.53
N VAL A 206 -4.66 -6.61 11.38
CA VAL A 206 -5.01 -5.57 12.36
C VAL A 206 -3.83 -5.31 13.30
N GLY A 207 -3.04 -6.30 13.67
CA GLY A 207 -1.81 -6.17 14.47
C GLY A 207 -0.69 -5.39 13.78
N ALA A 208 -0.43 -5.63 12.49
CA ALA A 208 0.55 -4.90 11.70
C ALA A 208 0.09 -3.46 11.43
N PHE A 209 -1.21 -3.28 11.16
CA PHE A 209 -1.83 -1.96 11.06
C PHE A 209 -1.79 -1.25 12.41
N GLN A 210 -2.10 -1.93 13.52
CA GLN A 210 -1.99 -1.43 14.90
C GLN A 210 -0.56 -1.01 15.22
N LEU A 211 0.45 -1.65 14.63
CA LEU A 211 1.84 -1.34 14.94
C LEU A 211 2.39 -0.20 14.09
N TRP A 212 2.03 -0.13 12.81
CA TRP A 212 2.21 1.08 12.00
C TRP A 212 1.47 2.28 12.62
N PHE A 213 0.29 2.05 13.18
CA PHE A 213 -0.51 3.03 13.90
C PHE A 213 0.10 3.44 15.24
N VAL A 214 0.65 2.50 16.02
CA VAL A 214 1.41 2.78 17.25
C VAL A 214 2.60 3.69 16.96
N VAL A 215 3.31 3.48 15.84
CA VAL A 215 4.46 4.31 15.46
C VAL A 215 4.04 5.71 14.99
N LEU A 216 2.87 5.86 14.36
CA LEU A 216 2.34 7.17 13.92
C LEU A 216 1.61 7.95 15.02
N VAL A 217 1.05 7.26 16.00
CA VAL A 217 0.13 7.81 17.01
C VAL A 217 0.74 7.73 18.41
N GLU A 218 2.07 7.70 18.51
CA GLU A 218 2.75 7.47 19.78
C GLU A 218 2.45 8.54 20.87
N HIS A 219 1.83 9.68 20.52
CA HIS A 219 1.43 10.72 21.48
C HIS A 219 0.05 11.39 21.28
N GLY A 220 -0.84 10.91 20.40
CA GLY A 220 -2.13 11.58 20.11
C GLY A 220 -3.34 10.69 20.31
N ASP A 221 -4.36 11.15 21.04
CA ASP A 221 -5.69 10.56 20.89
C ASP A 221 -6.23 10.92 19.50
N LEU A 222 -6.96 10.02 18.85
CA LEU A 222 -7.64 10.35 17.60
C LEU A 222 -8.93 11.11 17.90
N SER A 223 -9.21 12.16 17.16
CA SER A 223 -10.59 12.64 17.04
C SER A 223 -11.45 11.57 16.35
N VAL A 224 -12.78 11.60 16.57
CA VAL A 224 -13.69 10.71 15.85
C VAL A 224 -13.65 10.96 14.33
N ALA A 225 -13.33 12.17 13.91
CA ALA A 225 -13.13 12.50 12.49
C ALA A 225 -11.88 11.81 11.91
N GLU A 226 -10.77 11.78 12.64
CA GLU A 226 -9.58 11.03 12.24
C GLU A 226 -9.82 9.52 12.27
N LEU A 227 -10.56 9.03 13.26
CA LEU A 227 -11.00 7.64 13.31
C LEU A 227 -11.80 7.29 12.05
N LEU A 228 -12.78 8.11 11.67
CA LEU A 228 -13.55 7.92 10.44
C LEU A 228 -12.65 7.93 9.21
N ALA A 229 -11.69 8.85 9.11
CA ALA A 229 -10.75 8.89 7.99
C ALA A 229 -9.86 7.63 7.94
N VAL A 230 -9.47 7.08 9.09
CA VAL A 230 -8.72 5.82 9.18
C VAL A 230 -9.59 4.63 8.78
N LEU A 231 -10.85 4.59 9.21
CA LEU A 231 -11.78 3.52 8.88
C LEU A 231 -12.21 3.55 7.41
N GLN A 232 -12.48 4.73 6.86
CA GLN A 232 -12.74 4.92 5.43
C GLN A 232 -11.58 4.47 4.54
N ARG A 233 -10.36 4.47 5.09
CA ARG A 233 -9.20 3.88 4.44
C ARG A 233 -9.17 2.35 4.58
N SER A 234 -9.67 1.75 5.65
CA SER A 234 -9.59 0.31 5.93
C SER A 234 -10.64 -0.56 5.20
N THR A 235 -11.10 -0.15 4.01
CA THR A 235 -11.96 -0.93 3.09
C THR A 235 -13.40 -1.21 3.55
N PHE A 236 -13.77 -0.87 4.78
CA PHE A 236 -15.16 -0.91 5.26
C PHE A 236 -15.64 0.49 5.61
N TYR A 237 -16.89 0.79 5.26
CA TYR A 237 -17.48 2.13 5.36
C TYR A 237 -18.62 2.11 6.38
N PRO A 238 -18.32 2.12 7.68
CA PRO A 238 -19.37 2.27 8.68
C PRO A 238 -20.01 3.65 8.49
N THR A 239 -21.33 3.69 8.60
CA THR A 239 -22.06 4.95 8.65
C THR A 239 -21.64 5.73 9.89
N LEU A 240 -21.76 7.06 9.84
CA LEU A 240 -21.46 7.91 10.98
C LEU A 240 -22.22 7.47 12.25
N ASN A 241 -23.47 7.04 12.08
CA ASN A 241 -24.30 6.55 13.18
C ASN A 241 -23.73 5.27 13.80
N GLU A 242 -23.27 4.31 12.99
CA GLU A 242 -22.62 3.09 13.50
C GLU A 242 -21.34 3.40 14.27
N VAL A 243 -20.54 4.35 13.79
CA VAL A 243 -19.34 4.82 14.48
C VAL A 243 -19.69 5.47 15.80
N VAL A 244 -20.69 6.34 15.81
CA VAL A 244 -21.18 7.02 17.01
C VAL A 244 -21.70 6.02 18.04
N ASP A 245 -22.53 5.08 17.62
CA ASP A 245 -23.10 4.06 18.51
C ASP A 245 -22.02 3.17 19.13
N ALA A 246 -21.03 2.75 18.33
CA ALA A 246 -19.90 1.98 18.83
C ALA A 246 -19.02 2.79 19.79
N VAL A 247 -18.78 4.07 19.50
CA VAL A 247 -18.01 4.98 20.36
C VAL A 247 -18.70 5.16 21.71
N VAL A 248 -20.03 5.36 21.73
CA VAL A 248 -20.82 5.48 22.97
C VAL A 248 -20.74 4.21 23.81
N GLU A 249 -20.73 3.04 23.18
CA GLU A 249 -20.66 1.75 23.85
C GLU A 249 -19.28 1.46 24.43
N VAL A 250 -18.21 1.75 23.68
CA VAL A 250 -16.84 1.37 24.05
C VAL A 250 -16.17 2.42 24.93
N ILE A 251 -16.48 3.71 24.77
CA ILE A 251 -15.81 4.80 25.49
C ILE A 251 -16.71 5.31 26.63
N PRO A 252 -16.35 5.04 27.90
CA PRO A 252 -17.12 5.51 29.05
C PRO A 252 -17.25 7.04 29.06
N GLY A 253 -18.47 7.53 29.24
CA GLY A 253 -18.75 8.96 29.31
C GLY A 253 -18.92 9.65 27.95
N ALA A 254 -18.73 8.96 26.82
CA ALA A 254 -18.96 9.55 25.50
C ALA A 254 -20.42 10.02 25.30
N SER A 255 -21.40 9.33 25.90
CA SER A 255 -22.82 9.75 25.89
C SER A 255 -23.07 11.11 26.57
N ALA A 256 -22.21 11.53 27.50
CA ALA A 256 -22.32 12.83 28.16
C ALA A 256 -21.82 13.99 27.28
N LEU A 257 -21.14 13.70 26.17
CA LEU A 257 -20.58 14.70 25.24
C LEU A 257 -21.57 15.04 24.12
N THR A 258 -22.82 15.34 24.49
CA THR A 258 -23.83 15.88 23.58
C THR A 258 -24.01 17.38 23.81
N ASN A 259 -24.30 18.12 22.73
CA ASN A 259 -24.69 19.52 22.83
C ASN A 259 -26.14 19.65 23.36
N MET A 260 -26.63 20.87 23.57
CA MET A 260 -28.00 21.10 24.05
C MET A 260 -29.10 20.57 23.09
N GLU A 261 -28.75 20.28 21.83
CA GLU A 261 -29.65 19.68 20.84
C GLU A 261 -29.60 18.13 20.86
N GLY A 262 -28.79 17.53 21.73
CA GLY A 262 -28.57 16.08 21.77
C GLY A 262 -27.61 15.55 20.69
N LYS A 263 -26.98 16.41 19.88
CA LYS A 263 -25.97 16.00 18.89
C LYS A 263 -24.62 15.80 19.58
N MET A 264 -23.95 14.69 19.28
CA MET A 264 -22.63 14.41 19.83
C MET A 264 -21.57 15.39 19.32
N LEU A 265 -20.73 15.86 20.24
CA LEU A 265 -19.60 16.73 19.96
C LEU A 265 -18.38 15.87 19.57
N LEU A 266 -18.40 15.36 18.32
CA LEU A 266 -17.40 14.42 17.81
C LEU A 266 -15.95 14.90 17.95
N ASP A 267 -15.72 16.21 17.81
CA ASP A 267 -14.41 16.84 17.91
C ASP A 267 -13.83 16.83 19.34
N ARG A 268 -14.67 16.57 20.35
CA ARG A 268 -14.26 16.50 21.76
C ARG A 268 -14.00 15.08 22.25
N ILE A 269 -14.35 14.09 21.45
CA ILE A 269 -14.15 12.69 21.80
C ILE A 269 -12.79 12.28 21.29
N SER A 270 -11.91 11.99 22.25
CA SER A 270 -10.56 11.54 22.00
C SER A 270 -10.54 10.01 22.13
N VAL A 271 -10.22 9.31 21.04
CA VAL A 271 -10.16 7.86 20.95
C VAL A 271 -8.72 7.44 21.18
N SER A 272 -8.45 7.04 22.42
CA SER A 272 -7.14 6.47 22.77
C SER A 272 -6.92 5.11 22.09
N LEU A 273 -5.66 4.74 21.90
CA LEU A 273 -5.27 3.48 21.25
C LEU A 273 -5.95 2.22 21.84
N PRO A 274 -6.09 2.05 23.17
CA PRO A 274 -6.83 0.91 23.73
C PRO A 274 -8.29 0.83 23.26
N TYR A 275 -8.99 1.97 23.16
CA TYR A 275 -10.37 1.99 22.66
C TYR A 275 -10.41 1.73 21.16
N PHE A 276 -9.47 2.27 20.38
CA PHE A 276 -9.37 1.98 18.95
C PHE A 276 -9.27 0.47 18.67
N ARG A 277 -8.48 -0.26 19.46
CA ARG A 277 -8.32 -1.72 19.31
C ARG A 277 -9.62 -2.51 19.51
N ILE A 278 -10.56 -1.98 20.28
CA ILE A 278 -11.87 -2.57 20.51
C ILE A 278 -12.87 -2.08 19.44
N LEU A 279 -12.83 -0.78 19.14
CA LEU A 279 -13.74 -0.14 18.17
C LEU A 279 -13.55 -0.66 16.75
N ALA A 280 -12.32 -0.83 16.28
CA ALA A 280 -12.05 -1.24 14.90
C ALA A 280 -12.72 -2.58 14.52
N PRO A 281 -12.50 -3.70 15.25
CA PRO A 281 -13.16 -4.96 14.91
C PRO A 281 -14.68 -4.92 15.12
N LEU A 282 -15.16 -4.23 16.17
CA LEU A 282 -16.60 -4.07 16.40
C LEU A 282 -17.29 -3.33 15.24
N LEU A 283 -16.66 -2.26 14.75
CA LEU A 283 -17.17 -1.48 13.62
C LEU A 283 -17.12 -2.24 12.31
N GLN A 284 -16.08 -3.05 12.11
CA GLN A 284 -16.00 -3.93 10.97
C GLN A 284 -17.16 -4.94 10.98
N GLU A 285 -17.38 -5.64 12.09
CA GLU A 285 -18.46 -6.61 12.24
C GLU A 285 -19.84 -5.97 12.00
N ARG A 286 -20.09 -4.79 12.58
CA ARG A 286 -21.33 -4.04 12.37
C ARG A 286 -21.52 -3.62 10.92
N ALA A 287 -20.49 -3.07 10.29
CA ALA A 287 -20.55 -2.66 8.89
C ALA A 287 -20.85 -3.86 7.98
N GLU A 288 -20.22 -5.01 8.21
CA GLU A 288 -20.50 -6.25 7.48
C GLU A 288 -21.94 -6.73 7.70
N TYR A 289 -22.41 -6.74 8.95
CA TYR A 289 -23.78 -7.13 9.27
C TYR A 289 -24.82 -6.22 8.60
N SER A 290 -24.68 -4.90 8.75
CA SER A 290 -25.55 -3.91 8.10
C SER A 290 -25.53 -4.02 6.58
N ARG A 291 -24.35 -4.29 6.01
CA ARG A 291 -24.20 -4.50 4.57
C ARG A 291 -24.94 -5.75 4.09
N ARG A 292 -24.81 -6.88 4.79
CA ARG A 292 -25.55 -8.12 4.47
C ARG A 292 -27.07 -7.93 4.63
N ALA A 293 -27.50 -7.24 5.68
CA ALA A 293 -28.91 -6.93 5.90
C ALA A 293 -29.49 -6.05 4.77
N ARG A 294 -28.76 -4.99 4.37
CA ARG A 294 -29.12 -4.16 3.21
C ARG A 294 -29.14 -4.97 1.91
N ALA A 295 -28.14 -5.83 1.68
CA ALA A 295 -28.09 -6.67 0.50
C ALA A 295 -29.33 -7.59 0.40
N HIS A 296 -29.74 -8.19 1.52
CA HIS A 296 -30.96 -8.99 1.59
C HIS A 296 -32.23 -8.18 1.26
N GLN A 297 -32.37 -6.99 1.85
CA GLN A 297 -33.50 -6.10 1.56
C GLN A 297 -33.55 -5.70 0.07
N ILE A 298 -32.40 -5.36 -0.51
CA ILE A 298 -32.30 -5.02 -1.93
C ILE A 298 -32.65 -6.24 -2.80
N ALA A 299 -32.21 -7.43 -2.43
CA ALA A 299 -32.55 -8.66 -3.15
C ALA A 299 -34.07 -8.92 -3.18
N GLU A 300 -34.77 -8.68 -2.07
CA GLU A 300 -36.23 -8.78 -1.98
C GLU A 300 -36.93 -7.73 -2.86
N GLU A 301 -36.49 -6.47 -2.81
CA GLU A 301 -37.02 -5.39 -3.65
C GLU A 301 -36.88 -5.71 -5.15
N LEU A 302 -35.74 -6.29 -5.53
CA LEU A 302 -35.42 -6.63 -6.91
C LEU A 302 -36.04 -7.95 -7.39
N ASP A 303 -36.65 -8.73 -6.49
CA ASP A 303 -37.21 -10.05 -6.76
C ASP A 303 -36.17 -11.01 -7.35
N LEU A 304 -34.99 -11.07 -6.70
CA LEU A 304 -33.90 -11.97 -7.09
C LEU A 304 -34.10 -13.36 -6.48
N ASP A 305 -33.97 -14.39 -7.33
CA ASP A 305 -33.88 -15.79 -6.89
C ASP A 305 -32.58 -16.07 -6.12
N GLU A 306 -32.52 -17.21 -5.42
CA GLU A 306 -31.39 -17.56 -4.56
C GLU A 306 -30.06 -17.66 -5.33
N ALA A 307 -30.09 -18.16 -6.57
CA ALA A 307 -28.90 -18.25 -7.41
C ALA A 307 -28.35 -16.85 -7.75
N LYS A 308 -29.23 -15.89 -8.10
CA LYS A 308 -28.84 -14.50 -8.33
C LYS A 308 -28.41 -13.81 -7.04
N ARG A 309 -29.00 -14.12 -5.89
CA ARG A 309 -28.55 -13.61 -4.59
C ARG A 309 -27.13 -14.06 -4.29
N LEU A 310 -26.80 -15.32 -4.52
CA LEU A 310 -25.43 -15.86 -4.37
C LEU A 310 -24.46 -15.27 -5.40
N LEU A 311 -24.92 -14.99 -6.62
CA LEU A 311 -24.10 -14.34 -7.63
C LEU A 311 -23.68 -12.92 -7.20
N TRP A 312 -24.63 -12.15 -6.65
CA TRP A 312 -24.38 -10.77 -6.25
C TRP A 312 -23.74 -10.63 -4.86
N GLN A 313 -24.19 -11.38 -3.85
CA GLN A 313 -23.79 -11.21 -2.44
C GLN A 313 -23.83 -9.72 -2.01
N ASP A 314 -22.74 -9.22 -1.42
CA ASP A 314 -22.62 -7.86 -0.90
C ASP A 314 -22.51 -6.77 -1.99
N ALA A 315 -22.36 -7.17 -3.26
CA ALA A 315 -22.30 -6.24 -4.39
C ALA A 315 -23.68 -5.63 -4.74
N LEU A 316 -24.78 -6.13 -4.17
CA LEU A 316 -26.10 -5.49 -4.31
C LEU A 316 -26.14 -4.10 -3.69
N VAL A 317 -25.43 -3.92 -2.57
CA VAL A 317 -25.34 -2.62 -1.90
C VAL A 317 -24.61 -1.63 -2.79
N GLU A 318 -23.48 -2.04 -3.38
CA GLU A 318 -22.72 -1.21 -4.33
C GLU A 318 -23.55 -0.87 -5.57
N LEU A 319 -24.34 -1.83 -6.08
CA LEU A 319 -25.27 -1.57 -7.18
C LEU A 319 -26.30 -0.50 -6.81
N ARG A 320 -26.92 -0.62 -5.64
CA ARG A 320 -27.90 0.37 -5.20
C ARG A 320 -27.25 1.74 -5.05
N ASP A 321 -26.12 1.82 -4.37
CA ASP A 321 -25.43 3.08 -4.10
C ASP A 321 -24.92 3.73 -5.41
N ALA A 322 -24.39 2.93 -6.35
CA ALA A 322 -24.02 3.38 -7.69
C ALA A 322 -25.22 3.88 -8.50
N PHE A 323 -26.35 3.18 -8.44
CA PHE A 323 -27.57 3.59 -9.11
C PHE A 323 -28.10 4.92 -8.56
N GLU A 324 -28.19 5.05 -7.24
CA GLU A 324 -28.66 6.27 -6.56
C GLU A 324 -27.77 7.47 -6.86
N LYS A 325 -26.45 7.25 -6.96
CA LYS A 325 -25.48 8.29 -7.35
C LYS A 325 -25.70 8.81 -8.78
N ARG A 326 -26.20 7.96 -9.69
CA ARG A 326 -26.29 8.23 -11.14
C ARG A 326 -27.70 8.53 -11.64
N ARG A 327 -28.69 8.52 -10.74
CA ARG A 327 -30.10 8.71 -11.10
C ARG A 327 -30.36 10.15 -11.54
N ILE A 328 -31.18 10.31 -12.56
CA ILE A 328 -31.58 11.61 -13.11
C ILE A 328 -32.89 12.08 -12.48
N ASP A 329 -33.76 11.12 -12.17
CA ASP A 329 -34.99 11.30 -11.42
C ASP A 329 -35.04 10.28 -10.26
N GLU A 330 -36.15 10.22 -9.52
CA GLU A 330 -36.24 9.37 -8.32
C GLU A 330 -36.02 7.88 -8.60
N HIS A 331 -36.16 7.43 -9.86
CA HIS A 331 -36.30 6.00 -10.19
C HIS A 331 -35.46 5.51 -11.36
N PHE A 332 -34.83 6.38 -12.15
CA PHE A 332 -34.21 6.02 -13.41
C PHE A 332 -32.79 6.59 -13.59
N ILE A 333 -31.96 5.82 -14.29
CA ILE A 333 -30.65 6.23 -14.85
C ILE A 333 -30.74 6.25 -16.38
N GLU A 334 -29.91 7.06 -17.05
CA GLU A 334 -29.71 6.96 -18.50
C GLU A 334 -28.85 5.74 -18.88
N ILE A 335 -29.08 5.14 -20.05
CA ILE A 335 -28.23 4.04 -20.56
C ILE A 335 -26.77 4.48 -20.67
N ALA A 336 -26.51 5.75 -21.00
CA ALA A 336 -25.16 6.33 -21.06
C ALA A 336 -24.42 6.25 -19.71
N ASN A 337 -25.14 6.18 -18.58
CA ASN A 337 -24.56 6.06 -17.25
C ASN A 337 -24.31 4.60 -16.84
N LEU A 338 -24.79 3.61 -17.59
CA LEU A 338 -24.60 2.19 -17.26
C LEU A 338 -23.12 1.77 -17.19
N PRO A 339 -22.23 2.23 -18.08
CA PRO A 339 -20.78 2.09 -17.93
C PRO A 339 -20.24 2.55 -16.57
N LEU A 340 -20.73 3.68 -16.07
CA LEU A 340 -20.29 4.28 -14.81
C LEU A 340 -20.85 3.50 -13.61
N VAL A 341 -22.08 2.97 -13.72
CA VAL A 341 -22.61 2.05 -12.70
C VAL A 341 -21.78 0.78 -12.65
N LEU A 342 -21.44 0.17 -13.79
CA LEU A 342 -20.60 -1.03 -13.85
C LEU A 342 -19.20 -0.81 -13.24
N LEU A 343 -18.69 0.42 -13.35
CA LEU A 343 -17.44 0.83 -12.73
C LEU A 343 -17.57 0.97 -11.21
N ASP A 344 -18.63 1.64 -10.76
CA ASP A 344 -18.89 1.91 -9.35
C ASP A 344 -19.17 0.61 -8.58
N THR A 345 -19.82 -0.37 -9.23
CA THR A 345 -20.02 -1.71 -8.67
C THR A 345 -18.80 -2.63 -8.76
N GLU A 346 -17.67 -2.14 -9.28
CA GLU A 346 -16.49 -2.95 -9.51
C GLU A 346 -16.82 -4.22 -10.29
N MET A 347 -17.51 -4.07 -11.43
CA MET A 347 -17.96 -5.20 -12.25
C MET A 347 -17.39 -5.19 -13.67
N LEU A 348 -16.54 -4.22 -14.01
CA LEU A 348 -15.89 -4.08 -15.32
C LEU A 348 -14.92 -5.23 -15.62
N PRO A 349 -15.25 -6.26 -16.42
CA PRO A 349 -14.26 -7.26 -16.76
C PRO A 349 -13.10 -6.59 -17.51
N LYS A 350 -11.87 -7.06 -17.31
CA LYS A 350 -10.68 -6.39 -17.89
C LYS A 350 -10.67 -6.41 -19.41
N LYS A 351 -11.31 -7.42 -20.01
CA LYS A 351 -11.75 -7.38 -21.40
C LYS A 351 -13.22 -7.02 -21.35
N GLY A 352 -13.50 -5.72 -21.18
CA GLY A 352 -14.83 -5.16 -20.97
C GLY A 352 -15.85 -5.74 -21.96
N PRO A 353 -17.13 -5.91 -21.58
CA PRO A 353 -18.16 -5.97 -22.61
C PRO A 353 -17.98 -4.70 -23.44
N SER A 354 -17.92 -4.84 -24.76
CA SER A 354 -17.91 -3.66 -25.61
C SER A 354 -19.12 -2.79 -25.24
N GLN A 355 -18.99 -1.47 -25.30
CA GLN A 355 -20.14 -0.57 -25.06
C GLN A 355 -21.36 -0.97 -25.91
N SER A 356 -21.13 -1.56 -27.09
CA SER A 356 -22.17 -2.15 -27.93
C SER A 356 -22.91 -3.32 -27.27
N LEU A 357 -22.23 -4.19 -26.51
CA LEU A 357 -22.87 -5.28 -25.78
C LEU A 357 -23.70 -4.74 -24.60
N LEU A 358 -23.19 -3.75 -23.85
CA LEU A 358 -23.95 -3.11 -22.78
C LEU A 358 -25.23 -2.48 -23.32
N HIS A 359 -25.10 -1.71 -24.40
CA HIS A 359 -26.21 -1.06 -25.06
C HIS A 359 -27.21 -2.09 -25.62
N PHE A 360 -26.73 -3.17 -26.25
CA PHE A 360 -27.58 -4.26 -26.72
C PHE A 360 -28.38 -4.91 -25.59
N LEU A 361 -27.73 -5.26 -24.47
CA LEU A 361 -28.41 -5.87 -23.32
C LEU A 361 -29.42 -4.90 -22.67
N ALA A 362 -29.08 -3.62 -22.59
CA ALA A 362 -29.99 -2.58 -22.09
C ALA A 362 -31.22 -2.43 -22.99
N GLN A 363 -31.03 -2.37 -24.31
CA GLN A 363 -32.13 -2.31 -25.27
C GLN A 363 -33.00 -3.57 -25.26
N GLU A 364 -32.39 -4.74 -25.09
CA GLU A 364 -33.11 -6.00 -24.95
C GLU A 364 -34.01 -5.98 -23.70
N GLU A 365 -33.55 -5.46 -22.56
CA GLU A 365 -34.37 -5.32 -21.35
C GLU A 365 -35.46 -4.26 -21.47
N LEU A 366 -35.22 -3.18 -22.21
CA LEU A 366 -36.23 -2.15 -22.46
C LEU A 366 -37.36 -2.64 -23.37
N SER A 367 -37.06 -3.52 -24.33
CA SER A 367 -38.08 -4.07 -25.25
C SER A 367 -39.09 -4.99 -24.56
N LYS A 368 -38.78 -5.53 -23.38
CA LYS A 368 -39.66 -6.44 -22.62
C LYS A 368 -40.79 -5.74 -21.86
N VAL A 369 -40.76 -4.42 -21.74
CA VAL A 369 -41.78 -3.67 -20.98
C VAL A 369 -42.90 -3.25 -21.93
N GLU A 370 -43.94 -4.08 -22.08
CA GLU A 370 -45.01 -3.96 -23.10
C GLU A 370 -46.07 -2.84 -22.84
N SER A 371 -45.79 -1.76 -22.10
CA SER A 371 -46.83 -0.80 -21.66
C SER A 371 -46.83 0.55 -22.39
N ASN A 372 -48.04 1.10 -22.62
CA ASN A 372 -48.35 2.32 -23.39
C ASN A 372 -47.64 3.63 -22.96
N ASP A 373 -46.88 3.66 -21.86
CA ASP A 373 -46.04 4.81 -21.44
C ASP A 373 -44.66 4.88 -22.16
N GLN A 374 -44.41 3.93 -23.07
CA GLN A 374 -43.16 3.67 -23.82
C GLN A 374 -42.53 4.83 -24.60
N GLN A 375 -43.24 5.93 -24.87
CA GLN A 375 -42.67 6.99 -25.72
C GLN A 375 -41.70 7.91 -24.96
N ARG A 376 -41.76 7.99 -23.63
CA ARG A 376 -40.94 8.93 -22.83
C ARG A 376 -39.66 8.34 -22.23
N SER A 377 -39.45 7.02 -22.26
CA SER A 377 -38.36 6.36 -21.51
C SER A 377 -37.41 5.51 -22.36
N LYS A 378 -37.25 5.81 -23.66
CA LYS A 378 -36.46 4.96 -24.58
C LYS A 378 -35.01 4.73 -24.14
N ASP A 379 -34.44 5.63 -23.33
CA ASP A 379 -33.05 5.56 -22.88
C ASP A 379 -32.90 5.55 -21.35
N ARG A 380 -33.95 5.14 -20.60
CA ARG A 380 -33.97 5.17 -19.13
C ARG A 380 -34.17 3.80 -18.51
N LEU A 381 -33.29 3.42 -17.59
CA LEU A 381 -33.33 2.14 -16.87
C LEU A 381 -33.72 2.36 -15.41
N SER A 382 -34.72 1.61 -14.93
CA SER A 382 -35.00 1.48 -13.50
C SER A 382 -33.94 0.62 -12.80
N LEU A 383 -33.86 0.67 -11.47
CA LEU A 383 -32.92 -0.16 -10.71
C LEU A 383 -33.09 -1.65 -11.03
N ARG A 384 -34.33 -2.13 -11.14
CA ARG A 384 -34.63 -3.53 -11.49
C ARG A 384 -34.13 -3.90 -12.89
N GLN A 385 -34.29 -3.02 -13.87
CA GLN A 385 -33.77 -3.24 -15.23
C GLN A 385 -32.23 -3.20 -15.23
N CYS A 386 -31.62 -2.24 -14.54
CA CYS A 386 -30.17 -2.15 -14.38
C CYS A 386 -29.61 -3.43 -13.75
N ALA A 387 -30.20 -3.92 -12.65
CA ALA A 387 -29.81 -5.16 -11.99
C ALA A 387 -29.88 -6.37 -12.94
N ARG A 388 -30.92 -6.48 -13.78
CA ARG A 388 -31.05 -7.56 -14.78
C ARG A 388 -29.97 -7.49 -15.85
N VAL A 389 -29.70 -6.31 -16.40
CA VAL A 389 -28.62 -6.12 -17.38
C VAL A 389 -27.27 -6.52 -16.79
N LEU A 390 -26.98 -6.06 -15.57
CA LEU A 390 -25.72 -6.37 -14.89
C LEU A 390 -25.62 -7.84 -14.46
N THR A 391 -26.73 -8.49 -14.12
CA THR A 391 -26.78 -9.92 -13.84
C THR A 391 -26.36 -10.72 -15.08
N LYS A 392 -26.91 -10.40 -16.25
CA LYS A 392 -26.52 -11.04 -17.52
C LYS A 392 -25.04 -10.86 -17.85
N ILE A 393 -24.46 -9.72 -17.48
CA ILE A 393 -23.03 -9.47 -17.67
C ILE A 393 -22.21 -10.37 -16.73
N ARG A 394 -22.64 -10.53 -15.47
CA ARG A 394 -21.98 -11.45 -14.53
C ARG A 394 -22.06 -12.90 -14.99
N GLU A 395 -23.22 -13.35 -15.44
CA GLU A 395 -23.40 -14.71 -15.94
C GLU A 395 -22.45 -14.98 -17.11
N LYS A 396 -22.39 -14.07 -18.10
CA LYS A 396 -21.44 -14.17 -19.23
C LYS A 396 -19.98 -14.15 -18.78
N GLU A 397 -19.65 -13.38 -17.75
CA GLU A 397 -18.30 -13.34 -17.22
C GLU A 397 -17.95 -14.65 -16.49
N CYS A 398 -18.86 -15.21 -15.70
CA CYS A 398 -18.70 -16.53 -15.08
C CYS A 398 -18.52 -17.63 -16.14
N GLU A 399 -19.33 -17.63 -17.20
CA GLU A 399 -19.18 -18.54 -18.34
C GLU A 399 -17.81 -18.40 -19.01
N ARG A 400 -17.36 -17.15 -19.23
CA ARG A 400 -16.04 -16.86 -19.81
C ARG A 400 -14.90 -17.38 -18.93
N VAL A 401 -14.98 -17.14 -17.62
CA VAL A 401 -13.98 -17.61 -16.66
C VAL A 401 -13.97 -19.14 -16.59
N ALA A 402 -15.15 -19.77 -16.56
CA ALA A 402 -15.26 -21.23 -16.60
C ALA A 402 -14.69 -21.83 -17.90
N ALA A 403 -14.88 -21.18 -19.04
CA ALA A 403 -14.26 -21.62 -20.30
C ALA A 403 -12.73 -21.50 -20.27
N ILE A 404 -12.19 -20.45 -19.64
CA ILE A 404 -10.73 -20.29 -19.46
C ILE A 404 -10.18 -21.34 -18.49
N PHE A 405 -10.92 -21.65 -17.43
CA PHE A 405 -10.61 -22.73 -16.50
C PHE A 405 -10.48 -24.06 -17.25
N GLN A 406 -11.51 -24.45 -18.02
CA GLN A 406 -11.50 -25.67 -18.81
C GLN A 406 -10.38 -25.73 -19.85
N ALA A 407 -10.01 -24.58 -20.45
CA ALA A 407 -8.90 -24.51 -21.38
C ALA A 407 -7.52 -24.59 -20.70
N SER A 408 -7.44 -24.26 -19.40
CA SER A 408 -6.20 -24.26 -18.62
C SER A 408 -5.96 -25.59 -17.90
N ASP A 409 -7.02 -26.37 -17.62
CA ASP A 409 -6.94 -27.72 -17.08
C ASP A 409 -6.47 -28.72 -18.17
N VAL A 410 -5.16 -28.73 -18.42
CA VAL A 410 -4.52 -29.59 -19.43
C VAL A 410 -4.66 -31.08 -19.06
N ARG A 411 -4.78 -31.38 -17.76
CA ARG A 411 -4.83 -32.75 -17.26
C ARG A 411 -6.25 -33.31 -17.22
N SER A 412 -7.26 -32.45 -17.37
CA SER A 412 -8.67 -32.82 -17.17
C SER A 412 -8.89 -33.43 -15.78
N SER A 413 -8.20 -32.90 -14.76
CA SER A 413 -8.40 -33.35 -13.37
C SER A 413 -9.67 -32.77 -12.76
N ASN A 414 -10.32 -31.80 -13.43
CA ASN A 414 -11.35 -30.92 -12.90
C ASN A 414 -10.85 -29.95 -11.81
N GLY A 415 -9.54 -29.86 -11.62
CA GLY A 415 -8.88 -28.93 -10.72
C GLY A 415 -7.74 -28.19 -11.44
N LEU A 416 -7.31 -27.06 -10.90
CA LEU A 416 -6.12 -26.36 -11.36
C LEU A 416 -5.04 -26.43 -10.31
N SER A 417 -3.87 -26.98 -10.65
CA SER A 417 -2.69 -26.80 -9.80
C SER A 417 -2.37 -25.30 -9.64
N ILE A 418 -1.71 -24.91 -8.55
CA ILE A 418 -1.32 -23.51 -8.26
C ILE A 418 -0.68 -22.81 -9.48
N LYS A 419 0.17 -23.53 -10.24
CA LYS A 419 0.82 -23.01 -11.46
C LYS A 419 -0.16 -22.79 -12.61
N GLU A 420 -1.15 -23.66 -12.76
CA GLU A 420 -2.21 -23.52 -13.77
C GLU A 420 -3.19 -22.42 -13.37
N ALA A 421 -3.55 -22.33 -12.08
CA ALA A 421 -4.37 -21.25 -11.54
C ALA A 421 -3.76 -19.87 -11.82
N ARG A 422 -2.45 -19.68 -11.64
CA ARG A 422 -1.76 -18.41 -11.99
C ARG A 422 -1.88 -18.07 -13.48
N LYS A 423 -1.69 -19.05 -14.37
CA LYS A 423 -1.86 -18.86 -15.82
C LYS A 423 -3.32 -18.55 -16.18
N CYS A 424 -4.26 -19.23 -15.54
CA CYS A 424 -5.69 -19.05 -15.70
C CYS A 424 -6.12 -17.64 -15.29
N LEU A 425 -5.66 -17.16 -14.12
CA LEU A 425 -5.88 -15.79 -13.64
C LEU A 425 -5.31 -14.74 -14.60
N THR A 426 -4.09 -14.98 -15.11
CA THR A 426 -3.47 -14.12 -16.15
C THR A 426 -4.33 -14.08 -17.42
N ALA A 427 -4.88 -15.22 -17.85
CA ALA A 427 -5.79 -15.32 -18.99
C ALA A 427 -7.13 -14.62 -18.74
N CYS A 428 -7.60 -14.58 -17.48
CA CYS A 428 -8.70 -13.74 -17.03
C CYS A 428 -8.34 -12.24 -16.96
N GLY A 429 -7.07 -11.88 -17.19
CA GLY A 429 -6.54 -10.53 -17.13
C GLY A 429 -6.11 -10.11 -15.73
N ILE A 430 -6.25 -10.96 -14.72
CA ILE A 430 -5.86 -10.68 -13.33
C ILE A 430 -4.36 -10.90 -13.23
N VAL A 431 -3.63 -9.79 -13.35
CA VAL A 431 -2.16 -9.77 -13.29
C VAL A 431 -1.76 -8.82 -12.17
N PRO A 432 -0.93 -9.28 -11.21
CA PRO A 432 -0.33 -8.41 -10.20
C PRO A 432 0.60 -7.39 -10.88
N GLN A 433 0.57 -6.15 -10.42
CA GLN A 433 1.37 -5.05 -10.96
C GLN A 433 2.66 -4.79 -10.17
N ASN A 434 2.78 -5.35 -8.96
CA ASN A 434 3.91 -5.16 -8.07
C ASN A 434 4.14 -6.39 -7.18
N ASP A 435 5.33 -6.49 -6.58
CA ASP A 435 5.75 -7.64 -5.76
C ASP A 435 4.83 -7.87 -4.55
N LYS A 436 4.19 -6.80 -4.05
CA LYS A 436 3.22 -6.90 -2.97
C LYS A 436 1.94 -7.58 -3.43
N GLU A 437 1.37 -7.15 -4.57
CA GLU A 437 0.24 -7.81 -5.21
C GLU A 437 0.57 -9.27 -5.55
N GLU A 438 1.81 -9.57 -5.94
CA GLU A 438 2.28 -10.96 -6.18
C GLU A 438 2.29 -11.80 -4.90
N THR A 439 2.75 -11.24 -3.78
CA THR A 439 2.76 -11.96 -2.49
C THR A 439 1.33 -12.23 -2.01
N ASP A 440 0.43 -11.23 -2.09
CA ASP A 440 -0.99 -11.42 -1.79
C ASP A 440 -1.63 -12.47 -2.71
N PHE A 441 -1.14 -12.58 -3.95
CA PHE A 441 -1.64 -13.55 -4.92
C PHE A 441 -1.33 -14.98 -4.49
N GLU A 442 -0.12 -15.22 -3.98
CA GLU A 442 0.31 -16.52 -3.48
C GLU A 442 -0.46 -16.91 -2.22
N GLU A 443 -0.59 -16.00 -1.27
CA GLU A 443 -1.35 -16.23 -0.03
C GLU A 443 -2.82 -16.59 -0.31
N LEU A 444 -3.44 -15.94 -1.30
CA LEU A 444 -4.84 -16.20 -1.65
C LEU A 444 -5.05 -17.49 -2.43
N LEU A 445 -4.05 -17.98 -3.16
CA LEU A 445 -4.16 -19.28 -3.81
C LEU A 445 -4.23 -20.40 -2.77
N ASP A 446 -3.43 -20.30 -1.70
CA ASP A 446 -3.41 -21.27 -0.61
C ASP A 446 -4.68 -21.18 0.27
N GLU A 447 -5.24 -19.98 0.46
CA GLU A 447 -6.46 -19.80 1.29
C GLU A 447 -7.73 -20.35 0.63
N PHE A 448 -7.80 -20.35 -0.70
CA PHE A 448 -8.98 -20.80 -1.45
C PHE A 448 -8.99 -22.30 -1.77
N ASP A 449 -7.89 -23.01 -1.49
CA ASP A 449 -7.81 -24.47 -1.49
C ASP A 449 -8.39 -25.00 -0.17
N ILE A 450 -9.73 -25.07 -0.09
CA ILE A 450 -10.46 -25.30 1.17
C ILE A 450 -10.20 -26.71 1.70
N ASP A 451 -10.01 -27.66 0.80
CA ASP A 451 -9.79 -29.07 1.13
C ASP A 451 -8.32 -29.47 1.22
N GLU A 452 -7.40 -28.51 1.06
CA GLU A 452 -5.95 -28.70 1.06
C GLU A 452 -5.50 -29.77 0.03
N SER A 453 -6.20 -29.87 -1.09
CA SER A 453 -5.90 -30.85 -2.15
C SER A 453 -4.66 -30.47 -2.97
N GLY A 454 -4.28 -29.19 -2.96
CA GLY A 454 -3.26 -28.61 -3.82
C GLY A 454 -3.76 -28.29 -5.24
N GLU A 455 -5.05 -28.48 -5.51
CA GLU A 455 -5.73 -28.13 -6.76
C GLU A 455 -6.98 -27.30 -6.48
N LEU A 456 -7.23 -26.26 -7.27
CA LEU A 456 -8.45 -25.45 -7.14
C LEU A 456 -9.55 -25.99 -8.05
N GLU A 457 -10.66 -26.42 -7.46
CA GLU A 457 -11.87 -26.77 -8.20
C GLU A 457 -12.49 -25.53 -8.87
N LEU A 458 -13.41 -25.75 -9.82
CA LEU A 458 -14.05 -24.64 -10.55
C LEU A 458 -14.77 -23.64 -9.62
N GLU A 459 -15.45 -24.15 -8.58
CA GLU A 459 -16.20 -23.32 -7.63
C GLU A 459 -15.26 -22.44 -6.79
N GLU A 460 -14.17 -23.03 -6.28
CA GLU A 460 -13.11 -22.34 -5.55
C GLU A 460 -12.42 -21.30 -6.42
N PHE A 461 -12.11 -21.66 -7.67
CA PHE A 461 -11.48 -20.74 -8.62
C PHE A 461 -12.38 -19.56 -8.97
N LEU A 462 -13.70 -19.77 -9.15
CA LEU A 462 -14.64 -18.68 -9.38
C LEU A 462 -14.74 -17.75 -8.16
N ALA A 463 -14.75 -18.32 -6.95
CA ALA A 463 -14.73 -17.56 -5.71
C ALA A 463 -13.44 -16.73 -5.58
N LEU A 464 -12.28 -17.34 -5.88
CA LEU A 464 -10.99 -16.68 -5.90
C LEU A 464 -10.95 -15.53 -6.91
N VAL A 465 -11.37 -15.76 -8.16
CA VAL A 465 -11.44 -14.73 -9.21
C VAL A 465 -12.29 -13.54 -8.75
N LYS A 466 -13.45 -13.80 -8.15
CA LYS A 466 -14.33 -12.76 -7.60
C LYS A 466 -13.64 -11.97 -6.51
N PHE A 467 -13.05 -12.67 -5.53
CA PHE A 467 -12.37 -12.07 -4.39
C PHE A 467 -11.16 -11.23 -4.81
N MET A 468 -10.24 -11.81 -5.60
CA MET A 468 -9.03 -11.13 -6.07
C MET A 468 -9.36 -9.91 -6.91
N THR A 469 -10.37 -10.01 -7.78
CA THR A 469 -10.77 -8.89 -8.63
C THR A 469 -11.25 -7.71 -7.78
N SER A 470 -12.08 -7.97 -6.76
CA SER A 470 -12.54 -6.93 -5.85
C SER A 470 -11.39 -6.35 -5.02
N ARG A 471 -10.54 -7.21 -4.42
CA ARG A 471 -9.40 -6.78 -3.59
C ARG A 471 -8.41 -5.92 -4.38
N LEU A 472 -8.05 -6.32 -5.61
CA LEU A 472 -7.14 -5.55 -6.47
C LEU A 472 -7.76 -4.23 -6.92
N ARG A 473 -9.05 -4.21 -7.27
CA ARG A 473 -9.75 -2.96 -7.64
C ARG A 473 -9.79 -1.98 -6.48
N HIS A 474 -10.14 -2.47 -5.29
CA HIS A 474 -10.18 -1.64 -4.10
C HIS A 474 -8.81 -1.04 -3.77
N ARG A 475 -7.75 -1.87 -3.81
CA ARG A 475 -6.37 -1.40 -3.60
C ARG A 475 -5.97 -0.34 -4.62
N ARG A 476 -6.17 -0.60 -5.91
CA ARG A 476 -5.80 0.33 -6.99
C ARG A 476 -6.58 1.64 -6.90
N ARG A 477 -7.88 1.58 -6.57
CA ARG A 477 -8.70 2.78 -6.34
C ARG A 477 -8.15 3.62 -5.18
N ARG A 478 -7.73 2.97 -4.10
CA ARG A 478 -7.11 3.65 -2.96
C ARG A 478 -5.78 4.29 -3.34
N GLU A 479 -4.91 3.58 -4.05
CA GLU A 479 -3.65 4.13 -4.54
C GLU A 479 -3.86 5.33 -5.47
N GLN A 480 -4.85 5.25 -6.37
CA GLN A 480 -5.26 6.36 -7.24
C GLN A 480 -5.76 7.56 -6.45
N ALA A 481 -6.60 7.34 -5.43
CA ALA A 481 -7.09 8.41 -4.55
C ALA A 481 -5.96 9.06 -3.75
N ASP A 482 -5.00 8.27 -3.24
CA ASP A 482 -3.83 8.76 -2.51
C ASP A 482 -2.93 9.61 -3.43
N ILE A 483 -2.78 9.24 -4.70
CA ILE A 483 -2.04 10.03 -5.70
C ILE A 483 -2.78 11.32 -6.04
N ALA A 484 -4.09 11.25 -6.22
CA ALA A 484 -4.88 12.44 -6.49
C ALA A 484 -4.78 13.45 -5.34
N LEU A 485 -4.87 12.97 -4.09
CA LEU A 485 -4.66 13.79 -2.90
C LEU A 485 -3.24 14.37 -2.85
N LYS A 486 -2.22 13.58 -3.21
CA LYS A 486 -0.83 14.05 -3.31
C LYS A 486 -0.67 15.19 -4.33
N TYR A 487 -1.46 15.18 -5.41
CA TYR A 487 -1.50 16.25 -6.42
C TYR A 487 -2.42 17.41 -6.04
N GLY A 488 -3.01 17.38 -4.85
CA GLY A 488 -3.86 18.44 -4.32
C GLY A 488 -5.30 18.38 -4.81
N TRP A 489 -5.68 17.35 -5.56
CA TRP A 489 -7.05 17.13 -5.98
C TRP A 489 -7.88 16.59 -4.81
N GLN A 490 -9.03 17.23 -4.58
CA GLN A 490 -9.99 16.78 -3.58
C GLN A 490 -10.76 15.55 -4.09
N ALA A 491 -11.46 14.85 -3.17
CA ALA A 491 -12.23 13.66 -3.52
C ALA A 491 -13.25 13.91 -4.65
N GLU A 492 -13.90 15.07 -4.66
CA GLU A 492 -14.85 15.46 -5.72
C GLU A 492 -14.17 15.67 -7.08
N GLU A 493 -12.99 16.29 -7.10
CA GLU A 493 -12.23 16.49 -8.33
C GLU A 493 -11.67 15.17 -8.85
N PHE A 494 -11.14 14.32 -7.98
CA PHE A 494 -10.69 12.98 -8.34
C PHE A 494 -11.83 12.16 -8.96
N GLU A 495 -13.02 12.24 -8.36
CA GLU A 495 -14.19 11.54 -8.88
C GLU A 495 -14.60 12.06 -10.27
N ARG A 496 -14.58 13.38 -10.48
CA ARG A 496 -14.79 13.98 -11.80
C ARG A 496 -13.75 13.50 -12.82
N ILE A 497 -12.48 13.47 -12.44
CA ILE A 497 -11.38 12.98 -13.30
C ILE A 497 -11.64 11.52 -13.71
N ARG A 498 -12.02 10.68 -12.74
CA ARG A 498 -12.33 9.26 -12.96
C ARG A 498 -13.53 9.07 -13.87
N GLU A 499 -14.56 9.88 -13.71
CA GLU A 499 -15.76 9.84 -14.55
C GLU A 499 -15.45 10.22 -16.00
N SER A 500 -14.75 11.32 -16.23
CA SER A 500 -14.33 11.73 -17.58
C SER A 500 -13.42 10.68 -18.23
N PHE A 501 -12.46 10.11 -17.46
CA PHE A 501 -11.61 9.00 -17.94
C PHE A 501 -12.46 7.82 -18.43
N MET A 502 -13.48 7.44 -17.68
CA MET A 502 -14.29 6.27 -17.98
C MET A 502 -15.31 6.52 -19.08
N ALA A 503 -15.86 7.73 -19.18
CA ALA A 503 -16.73 8.13 -20.27
C ALA A 503 -16.01 8.09 -21.63
N ALA A 504 -14.72 8.47 -21.65
CA ALA A 504 -13.92 8.41 -22.86
C ALA A 504 -13.42 7.01 -23.22
N ASN A 505 -13.38 6.06 -22.28
CA ASN A 505 -12.94 4.69 -22.54
C ASN A 505 -14.02 3.90 -23.32
N GLN A 506 -13.94 3.94 -24.64
CA GLN A 506 -14.92 3.30 -25.53
C GLN A 506 -14.86 1.77 -25.43
N GLN A 507 -13.71 1.21 -25.06
CA GLN A 507 -13.49 -0.23 -24.99
C GLN A 507 -13.78 -0.85 -23.63
N MET A 508 -13.94 -0.03 -22.59
CA MET A 508 -14.24 -0.46 -21.23
C MET A 508 -13.19 -1.44 -20.67
N ASP A 509 -11.93 -1.34 -21.12
CA ASP A 509 -10.81 -2.18 -20.70
C ASP A 509 -9.96 -1.54 -19.59
N GLY A 510 -10.37 -0.36 -19.12
CA GLY A 510 -9.66 0.44 -18.12
C GLY A 510 -8.45 1.20 -18.65
N ARG A 511 -8.25 1.26 -19.98
CA ARG A 511 -7.14 2.00 -20.62
C ARG A 511 -7.65 3.01 -21.65
N LEU A 512 -6.93 4.11 -21.79
CA LEU A 512 -7.18 5.13 -22.81
C LEU A 512 -6.16 5.02 -23.94
N ARG A 513 -6.69 5.12 -25.15
CA ARG A 513 -5.97 5.33 -26.41
C ARG A 513 -5.71 6.81 -26.61
N GLU A 514 -4.83 7.14 -27.56
CA GLU A 514 -4.38 8.52 -27.81
C GLU A 514 -5.52 9.52 -28.08
N GLY A 515 -6.52 9.10 -28.85
CA GLY A 515 -7.71 9.91 -29.12
C GLY A 515 -8.51 10.18 -27.85
N GLU A 516 -8.74 9.12 -27.07
CA GLU A 516 -9.53 9.17 -25.83
C GLU A 516 -8.83 10.02 -24.76
N VAL A 517 -7.51 9.90 -24.59
CA VAL A 517 -6.72 10.78 -23.69
C VAL A 517 -6.93 12.26 -24.06
N SER A 518 -6.92 12.57 -25.35
CA SER A 518 -7.12 13.95 -25.83
C SER A 518 -8.54 14.46 -25.51
N ASP A 519 -9.54 13.58 -25.63
CA ASP A 519 -10.93 13.92 -25.34
C ASP A 519 -11.12 14.19 -23.84
N VAL A 520 -10.55 13.35 -22.96
CA VAL A 520 -10.59 13.56 -21.50
C VAL A 520 -9.87 14.84 -21.09
N LEU A 521 -8.68 15.11 -21.65
CA LEU A 521 -7.96 16.35 -21.35
C LEU A 521 -8.73 17.58 -21.80
N THR A 522 -9.39 17.54 -22.96
CA THR A 522 -10.22 18.65 -23.46
C THR A 522 -11.42 18.89 -22.54
N GLU A 523 -12.04 17.82 -22.01
CA GLU A 523 -13.16 17.92 -21.07
C GLU A 523 -12.73 18.48 -19.71
N LEU A 524 -11.63 17.99 -19.14
CA LEU A 524 -11.14 18.37 -17.82
C LEU A 524 -10.43 19.71 -17.82
N ARG A 525 -9.74 20.05 -18.93
CA ARG A 525 -8.92 21.26 -19.12
C ARG A 525 -9.20 21.88 -20.49
N PRO A 526 -10.31 22.62 -20.66
CA PRO A 526 -10.69 23.18 -21.96
C PRO A 526 -9.68 24.12 -22.61
N ASP A 527 -8.81 24.76 -21.81
CA ASP A 527 -7.74 25.62 -22.31
C ASP A 527 -6.51 24.83 -22.83
N TRP A 528 -6.48 23.51 -22.67
CA TRP A 528 -5.39 22.65 -23.12
C TRP A 528 -5.47 22.39 -24.64
N PRO A 529 -4.44 22.74 -25.44
CA PRO A 529 -4.45 22.52 -26.88
C PRO A 529 -4.32 21.04 -27.23
N ARG A 530 -5.22 20.53 -28.07
CA ARG A 530 -5.27 19.10 -28.43
C ARG A 530 -3.98 18.61 -29.10
N GLU A 531 -3.30 19.49 -29.84
CA GLU A 531 -2.05 19.20 -30.53
C GLU A 531 -0.89 18.89 -29.57
N ASP A 532 -0.94 19.43 -28.35
CA ASP A 532 0.11 19.25 -27.35
C ASP A 532 0.00 17.92 -26.59
N THR A 533 -1.16 17.26 -26.63
CA THR A 533 -1.35 15.96 -25.97
C THR A 533 -0.33 14.92 -26.46
N LYS A 534 -0.07 14.85 -27.76
CA LYS A 534 0.93 13.91 -28.31
C LYS A 534 2.36 14.24 -27.89
N ARG A 535 2.62 15.53 -27.63
CA ARG A 535 3.94 16.00 -27.22
C ARG A 535 4.20 15.60 -25.77
N ILE A 536 3.26 15.88 -24.86
CA ILE A 536 3.43 15.52 -23.44
C ILE A 536 3.52 14.01 -23.23
N LEU A 537 2.76 13.21 -23.98
CA LEU A 537 2.81 11.76 -23.87
C LEU A 537 4.17 11.18 -24.30
N ARG A 538 4.84 11.85 -25.25
CA ARG A 538 6.22 11.54 -25.63
C ARG A 538 7.23 12.01 -24.58
N GLU A 539 7.04 13.20 -24.02
CA GLU A 539 7.90 13.76 -22.98
C GLU A 539 7.88 12.91 -21.69
N LEU A 540 6.71 12.36 -21.34
CA LEU A 540 6.55 11.45 -20.19
C LEU A 540 7.06 10.02 -20.47
N GLY A 541 7.49 9.71 -21.70
CA GLY A 541 7.95 8.37 -22.07
C GLY A 541 6.84 7.31 -22.14
N ILE A 542 5.57 7.71 -22.06
CA ILE A 542 4.41 6.82 -22.13
C ILE A 542 4.16 6.40 -23.60
N PHE A 543 4.44 7.29 -24.55
CA PHE A 543 4.28 7.04 -25.98
C PHE A 543 5.60 6.61 -26.64
N SER A 544 5.66 5.35 -27.08
CA SER A 544 6.72 4.82 -27.96
C SER A 544 6.13 4.52 -29.35
N TRP A 545 6.87 4.83 -30.41
CA TRP A 545 6.43 4.63 -31.82
C TRP A 545 6.06 3.18 -32.17
N HIS A 546 6.46 2.20 -31.35
CA HIS A 546 6.30 0.78 -31.62
C HIS A 546 5.19 0.11 -30.82
N VAL A 547 4.61 0.79 -29.81
CA VAL A 547 3.60 0.19 -28.93
C VAL A 547 2.34 1.05 -28.98
N PRO A 548 1.16 0.47 -29.26
CA PRO A 548 -0.08 1.22 -29.19
C PRO A 548 -0.25 1.79 -27.79
N LEU A 549 -0.56 3.09 -27.72
CA LEU A 549 -0.76 3.79 -26.46
C LEU A 549 -1.94 3.18 -25.70
N ALA A 550 -1.71 2.81 -24.44
CA ALA A 550 -2.74 2.26 -23.56
C ALA A 550 -2.47 2.70 -22.11
N ILE A 551 -3.00 3.87 -21.76
CA ILE A 551 -2.78 4.56 -20.48
C ILE A 551 -3.86 4.14 -19.48
N ASP A 552 -3.51 3.59 -18.33
CA ASP A 552 -4.51 3.35 -17.27
C ASP A 552 -4.81 4.62 -16.45
N LEU A 553 -5.77 4.57 -15.53
CA LEU A 553 -6.12 5.76 -14.74
C LEU A 553 -4.93 6.26 -13.90
N TYR A 554 -4.06 5.37 -13.41
CA TYR A 554 -2.89 5.77 -12.63
C TYR A 554 -1.95 6.61 -13.49
N ASP A 555 -1.59 6.12 -14.67
CA ASP A 555 -0.74 6.84 -15.61
C ASP A 555 -1.40 8.16 -16.06
N PHE A 556 -2.72 8.16 -16.26
CA PHE A 556 -3.46 9.36 -16.64
C PHE A 556 -3.44 10.45 -15.56
N LEU A 557 -3.47 10.08 -14.27
CA LEU A 557 -3.31 11.06 -13.18
C LEU A 557 -1.94 11.74 -13.26
N HIS A 558 -0.86 11.04 -13.62
CA HIS A 558 0.44 11.66 -13.85
C HIS A 558 0.43 12.59 -15.07
N VAL A 559 -0.23 12.19 -16.16
CA VAL A 559 -0.41 13.03 -17.34
C VAL A 559 -1.15 14.32 -16.98
N LEU A 560 -2.22 14.23 -16.20
CA LEU A 560 -3.04 15.37 -15.82
C LEU A 560 -2.29 16.33 -14.89
N GLU A 561 -1.51 15.82 -13.93
CA GLU A 561 -0.66 16.65 -13.06
C GLU A 561 0.37 17.41 -13.91
N PHE A 562 1.01 16.73 -14.86
CA PHE A 562 1.99 17.34 -15.75
C PHE A 562 1.36 18.45 -16.60
N VAL A 563 0.13 18.23 -17.10
CA VAL A 563 -0.67 19.25 -17.81
C VAL A 563 -0.94 20.44 -16.91
N ASP A 564 -1.41 20.22 -15.68
CA ASP A 564 -1.72 21.28 -14.72
C ASP A 564 -0.50 22.12 -14.37
N THR A 565 0.63 21.46 -14.15
CA THR A 565 1.93 22.11 -13.89
C THR A 565 2.37 22.94 -15.10
N ARG A 566 2.26 22.41 -16.32
CA ARG A 566 2.59 23.16 -17.53
C ARG A 566 1.67 24.37 -17.76
N MET A 567 0.37 24.20 -17.55
CA MET A 567 -0.60 25.30 -17.66
C MET A 567 -0.33 26.40 -16.63
N ARG A 568 0.05 26.05 -15.39
CA ARG A 568 0.51 27.02 -14.39
C ARG A 568 1.72 27.80 -14.90
N HIS A 569 2.71 27.13 -15.49
CA HIS A 569 3.87 27.79 -16.07
C HIS A 569 3.49 28.71 -17.24
N TRP A 570 2.60 28.30 -18.14
CA TRP A 570 2.11 29.16 -19.22
C TRP A 570 1.42 30.43 -18.70
N ARG A 571 0.61 30.31 -17.65
CA ARG A 571 -0.02 31.49 -17.01
C ARG A 571 1.03 32.43 -16.44
N VAL A 572 2.02 31.91 -15.74
CA VAL A 572 3.14 32.72 -15.19
C VAL A 572 3.94 33.37 -16.31
N GLY A 573 4.32 32.63 -17.34
CA GLY A 573 5.06 33.16 -18.48
C GLY A 573 4.29 34.23 -19.24
N SER A 574 2.99 34.04 -19.44
CA SER A 574 2.10 35.05 -20.04
C SER A 574 2.07 36.35 -19.22
N LEU A 575 2.02 36.25 -17.88
CA LEU A 575 2.13 37.41 -16.99
C LEU A 575 3.50 38.12 -17.09
N LEU A 576 4.55 37.39 -17.47
CA LEU A 576 5.89 37.92 -17.71
C LEU A 576 6.12 38.40 -19.16
N GLY A 577 5.11 38.32 -20.03
CA GLY A 577 5.21 38.69 -21.44
C GLY A 577 6.02 37.70 -22.29
N LEU A 578 6.20 36.46 -21.81
CA LEU A 578 6.79 35.37 -22.57
C LEU A 578 5.71 34.70 -23.43
N ASP A 579 6.05 34.35 -24.67
CA ASP A 579 5.18 33.53 -25.49
C ASP A 579 5.20 32.06 -25.03
N LYS A 580 4.21 31.30 -25.49
CA LYS A 580 4.02 29.90 -25.11
C LYS A 580 5.22 29.03 -25.46
N GLU A 581 5.87 29.28 -26.60
CA GLU A 581 7.02 28.51 -27.07
C GLU A 581 8.25 28.75 -26.18
N ALA A 582 8.49 29.98 -25.74
CA ALA A 582 9.54 30.31 -24.79
C ALA A 582 9.32 29.62 -23.44
N VAL A 583 8.09 29.61 -22.93
CA VAL A 583 7.76 28.92 -21.68
C VAL A 583 7.91 27.41 -21.83
N ASP A 584 7.47 26.85 -22.96
CA ASP A 584 7.64 25.42 -23.26
C ASP A 584 9.11 25.01 -23.30
N ASN A 585 9.94 25.79 -23.99
CA ASN A 585 11.39 25.55 -24.05
C ASN A 585 12.00 25.62 -22.66
N PHE A 586 11.58 26.57 -21.83
CA PHE A 586 12.03 26.67 -20.45
C PHE A 586 11.61 25.43 -19.63
N CYS A 587 10.36 24.98 -19.73
CA CYS A 587 9.87 23.80 -19.01
C CYS A 587 10.58 22.53 -19.47
N THR A 588 10.77 22.34 -20.78
CA THR A 588 11.52 21.19 -21.32
C THR A 588 12.96 21.17 -20.78
N VAL A 589 13.62 22.34 -20.75
CA VAL A 589 14.96 22.48 -20.20
C VAL A 589 14.96 22.19 -18.68
N TRP A 590 14.01 22.74 -17.94
CA TRP A 590 13.85 22.52 -16.50
C TRP A 590 13.66 21.05 -16.16
N TRP A 591 12.73 20.36 -16.81
CA TRP A 591 12.49 18.94 -16.56
C TRP A 591 13.65 18.04 -16.97
N SER A 592 14.47 18.45 -17.96
CA SER A 592 15.67 17.71 -18.30
C SER A 592 16.73 17.69 -17.18
N MET A 593 16.68 18.66 -16.26
CA MET A 593 17.49 18.69 -15.03
C MET A 593 16.94 17.78 -13.92
N LYS A 594 15.76 17.15 -14.09
CA LYS A 594 15.10 16.31 -13.09
C LYS A 594 14.95 17.03 -11.73
N PRO A 595 14.15 18.12 -11.68
CA PRO A 595 13.91 18.83 -10.44
C PRO A 595 13.37 17.89 -9.36
N THR A 596 13.76 18.13 -8.12
CA THR A 596 13.21 17.46 -6.95
C THR A 596 11.74 17.82 -6.76
N ARG A 597 11.07 17.16 -5.80
CA ARG A 597 9.66 17.42 -5.47
C ARG A 597 9.36 18.86 -5.04
N ASP A 598 10.37 19.58 -4.56
CA ASP A 598 10.24 20.96 -4.09
C ASP A 598 10.55 21.97 -5.21
N ASP A 599 10.54 21.54 -6.48
CA ASP A 599 10.93 22.34 -7.64
C ASP A 599 12.34 22.94 -7.46
N THR A 600 13.29 22.14 -6.99
CA THR A 600 14.71 22.53 -6.90
C THR A 600 15.59 21.60 -7.73
N VAL A 601 16.65 22.15 -8.34
CA VAL A 601 17.62 21.39 -9.15
C VAL A 601 19.01 21.49 -8.52
N ALA A 602 19.83 20.46 -8.69
CA ALA A 602 21.22 20.55 -8.26
C ALA A 602 21.93 21.63 -9.10
N ILE A 603 22.83 22.38 -8.46
CA ILE A 603 23.57 23.47 -9.11
C ILE A 603 24.35 22.94 -10.32
N ASP A 604 24.90 21.72 -10.23
CA ASP A 604 25.66 21.10 -11.30
C ASP A 604 24.81 20.87 -12.56
N ASP A 605 23.58 20.38 -12.41
CA ASP A 605 22.64 20.17 -13.53
C ASP A 605 22.25 21.50 -14.18
N LEU A 606 22.00 22.53 -13.35
CA LEU A 606 21.72 23.89 -13.82
C LEU A 606 22.90 24.47 -14.61
N VAL A 607 24.13 24.30 -14.11
CA VAL A 607 25.37 24.74 -14.76
C VAL A 607 25.54 24.04 -16.12
N ASP A 608 25.27 22.74 -16.19
CA ASP A 608 25.42 21.96 -17.42
C ASP A 608 24.42 22.37 -18.51
N VAL A 609 23.20 22.69 -18.14
CA VAL A 609 22.23 23.30 -19.06
C VAL A 609 22.67 24.69 -19.49
N ILE A 610 23.11 25.55 -18.56
CA ILE A 610 23.51 26.92 -18.90
C ILE A 610 24.64 26.91 -19.92
N LYS A 611 25.60 25.98 -19.81
CA LYS A 611 26.69 25.79 -20.79
C LYS A 611 26.20 25.53 -22.22
N GLN A 612 25.01 24.93 -22.38
CA GLN A 612 24.45 24.62 -23.70
C GLN A 612 23.73 25.82 -24.33
N LEU A 613 23.42 26.87 -23.56
CA LEU A 613 22.73 28.05 -24.07
C LEU A 613 23.70 28.99 -24.82
N PRO A 614 23.27 29.62 -25.93
CA PRO A 614 24.07 30.64 -26.59
C PRO A 614 24.37 31.80 -25.63
N GLY A 615 25.64 32.22 -25.60
CA GLY A 615 26.15 33.25 -24.69
C GLY A 615 26.41 32.79 -23.25
N PHE A 616 26.61 31.48 -23.02
CA PHE A 616 26.70 30.91 -21.68
C PHE A 616 27.76 31.55 -20.77
N ALA A 617 28.94 31.92 -21.27
CA ALA A 617 30.02 32.46 -20.43
C ALA A 617 29.58 33.71 -19.65
N LYS A 618 28.80 34.59 -20.29
CA LYS A 618 28.25 35.81 -19.65
C LYS A 618 27.10 35.47 -18.68
N LYS A 619 26.30 34.46 -18.99
CA LYS A 619 25.17 34.00 -18.15
C LYS A 619 25.68 33.26 -16.91
N LEU A 620 26.72 32.44 -17.05
CA LEU A 620 27.36 31.68 -15.97
C LEU A 620 28.04 32.62 -14.96
N ALA A 621 28.76 33.64 -15.45
CA ALA A 621 29.36 34.65 -14.59
C ALA A 621 28.31 35.39 -13.74
N LYS A 622 27.17 35.73 -14.34
CA LYS A 622 26.05 36.37 -13.63
C LYS A 622 25.35 35.43 -12.63
N LEU A 623 25.24 34.15 -12.96
CA LEU A 623 24.71 33.14 -12.02
C LEU A 623 25.64 32.96 -10.82
N GLN A 624 26.96 32.94 -11.05
CA GLN A 624 27.96 32.87 -9.98
C GLN A 624 27.91 34.10 -9.07
N GLU A 625 27.63 35.30 -9.59
CA GLU A 625 27.36 36.48 -8.76
C GLU A 625 26.15 36.24 -7.84
N VAL A 626 25.03 35.75 -8.37
CA VAL A 626 23.81 35.48 -7.58
C VAL A 626 23.98 34.34 -6.56
N ILE A 627 24.78 33.31 -6.87
CA ILE A 627 25.05 32.21 -5.92
C ILE A 627 25.97 32.66 -4.77
N ASN A 628 26.83 33.65 -5.02
CA ASN A 628 27.74 34.18 -4.01
C ASN A 628 27.08 35.26 -3.12
N GLU A 629 25.94 35.81 -3.54
CA GLU A 629 25.04 36.68 -2.76
C GLU A 629 24.09 35.85 -1.89
#